data_AF-A0A8B6EFB0-F1
#
_entry.id   AF-A0A8B6EFB0-F1
#
_cell.length_a   1.000
_cell.length_b   1.000
_cell.length_c   1.000
_cell.angle_alpha   90.00
_cell.angle_beta   90.00
_cell.angle_gamma   90.00
#
_symmetry.space_group_name_H-M   'P 1'
#
loop_
_entity.id
_entity.type
_entity.pdbx_description
1 polymer ?
#
loop_
_entity_poly.entity_id
_entity_poly.type
_entity_poly.pdbx_seq_one_letter_code
_entity_poly.pdbx_strand_id
1 'polypeptide(L)'
;MAIHGRSIVKNNLKICYWNIGGINTHNMNKLEDHLFVQEIKEYDVVILAETHIGYDVNLHVEGFNYFPVCRNISTNGRYYAYVPPANSSYTKKLDFDIIDQIEKDIVSYKSKGDILFCGDLNARTSTEEDYIAQDSSRYLPLFESYKPDNQIRFRKNCDETLDSRGKEIIDLCISNQMRVVNGRCMGDLLGHFTCFNTHGQSTVDYLIANERLFNQILYFRVSEFVSTFSDCHCKISWEILAKYQITETQSNNLHAAPVNFRWTEDSPLKFQQALLSPDNQQKISSFLINDSDCSSEDINKKAQDLCDIFLSAAKISLVTPKKNKKGSRPQKKWFDSDLFKMRKNVISLGNPYVQVLQEVAAGKKSRQSTQHAHHISGYANDGNLNTFSHTKDTKDDKSLYWEVDLGHYFKIRQVEIFVRKDCCGHLIRQLDITAGPSHNQMTRCNFYKGPARTGDHLVFECSPIIYGRYVRIQKMVYTSNLALLEVKVMAVVDRAVG
;
A
#
# COMPACT_ATOMS: atom_id res chain seq x y z
N MET A 1 -33.51 14.06 -8.63
CA MET A 1 -32.52 14.98 -8.02
C MET A 1 -31.16 14.36 -8.29
N ALA A 2 -30.44 14.88 -9.29
CA ALA A 2 -29.20 14.30 -9.77
C ALA A 2 -28.11 14.44 -8.71
N ILE A 3 -27.63 13.31 -8.18
CA ILE A 3 -26.46 13.26 -7.30
C ILE A 3 -25.26 13.60 -8.18
N HIS A 4 -24.76 14.82 -8.09
CA HIS A 4 -23.49 15.21 -8.71
C HIS A 4 -22.38 14.39 -8.04
N GLY A 5 -21.86 13.38 -8.75
CA GLY A 5 -20.63 12.70 -8.36
C GLY A 5 -19.51 13.74 -8.26
N ARG A 6 -18.81 13.78 -7.12
CA ARG A 6 -17.64 14.62 -6.95
C ARG A 6 -16.51 14.06 -7.83
N SER A 7 -16.18 14.74 -8.91
CA SER A 7 -14.96 14.45 -9.66
C SER A 7 -13.75 14.96 -8.87
N ILE A 8 -12.89 14.06 -8.41
CA ILE A 8 -11.61 14.41 -7.80
C ILE A 8 -10.57 14.45 -8.91
N VAL A 9 -9.97 15.61 -9.14
CA VAL A 9 -8.82 15.77 -10.03
C VAL A 9 -7.56 15.44 -9.24
N LYS A 10 -6.91 14.32 -9.56
CA LYS A 10 -5.56 14.02 -9.07
C LYS A 10 -4.54 14.56 -10.06
N ASN A 11 -3.42 15.05 -9.52
CA ASN A 11 -2.33 15.64 -10.29
C ASN A 11 -1.09 14.74 -10.38
N ASN A 12 -1.00 13.73 -9.50
CA ASN A 12 0.10 12.78 -9.47
C ASN A 12 -0.50 11.37 -9.44
N LEU A 13 0.15 10.45 -10.16
CA LEU A 13 -0.11 9.02 -10.10
C LEU A 13 1.00 8.36 -9.28
N LYS A 14 0.62 7.69 -8.19
CA LYS A 14 1.55 6.93 -7.34
C LYS A 14 1.60 5.48 -7.80
N ILE A 15 2.79 5.00 -8.12
CA ILE A 15 3.00 3.65 -8.64
C ILE A 15 3.99 2.91 -7.75
N CYS A 16 3.74 1.63 -7.50
CA CYS A 16 4.73 0.74 -6.88
C CYS A 16 4.91 -0.56 -7.65
N TYR A 17 6.13 -1.08 -7.56
CA TYR A 17 6.50 -2.42 -7.99
C TYR A 17 7.05 -3.20 -6.79
N TRP A 18 6.64 -4.47 -6.67
CA TRP A 18 7.14 -5.35 -5.62
C TRP A 18 7.20 -6.81 -6.09
N ASN A 19 8.40 -7.37 -6.13
CA ASN A 19 8.56 -8.83 -6.16
C ASN A 19 8.23 -9.38 -4.76
N ILE A 20 7.16 -10.16 -4.65
CA ILE A 20 6.67 -10.65 -3.37
C ILE A 20 7.06 -12.10 -3.10
N GLY A 21 7.69 -12.84 -4.02
CA GLY A 21 8.08 -14.23 -3.77
C GLY A 21 6.92 -15.15 -3.36
N GLY A 22 5.73 -14.91 -3.93
CA GLY A 22 4.50 -15.67 -3.72
C GLY A 22 3.44 -14.93 -2.89
N ILE A 23 2.20 -14.93 -3.39
CA ILE A 23 1.02 -14.42 -2.66
C ILE A 23 0.64 -15.35 -1.51
N ASN A 24 0.66 -16.66 -1.78
CA ASN A 24 0.36 -17.70 -0.82
C ASN A 24 1.68 -18.27 -0.29
N THR A 25 2.03 -17.94 0.94
CA THR A 25 3.11 -18.63 1.67
C THR A 25 2.49 -19.68 2.58
N HIS A 26 3.28 -20.65 3.08
CA HIS A 26 2.83 -21.90 3.71
C HIS A 26 1.70 -21.81 4.77
N ASN A 27 1.35 -20.63 5.30
CA ASN A 27 0.20 -20.42 6.19
C ASN A 27 -0.55 -19.08 6.02
N MET A 28 -0.23 -18.22 5.04
CA MET A 28 -0.86 -16.90 4.89
C MET A 28 -1.04 -16.50 3.43
N ASN A 29 -2.19 -15.90 3.13
CA ASN A 29 -2.44 -15.18 1.89
C ASN A 29 -2.14 -13.70 2.14
N LYS A 30 -1.16 -13.14 1.43
CA LYS A 30 -0.76 -11.73 1.60
C LYS A 30 -1.90 -10.75 1.31
N LEU A 31 -2.86 -11.11 0.45
CA LEU A 31 -4.02 -10.27 0.18
C LEU A 31 -5.08 -10.30 1.29
N GLU A 32 -5.01 -11.26 2.21
CA GLU A 32 -5.85 -11.29 3.42
C GLU A 32 -5.16 -10.58 4.60
N ASP A 33 -3.87 -10.28 4.47
CA ASP A 33 -3.11 -9.53 5.47
C ASP A 33 -3.48 -8.04 5.39
N HIS A 34 -4.06 -7.52 6.47
CA HIS A 34 -4.51 -6.14 6.53
C HIS A 34 -3.35 -5.14 6.39
N LEU A 35 -2.15 -5.44 6.88
CA LEU A 35 -0.99 -4.56 6.76
C LEU A 35 -0.50 -4.53 5.30
N PHE A 36 -0.44 -5.69 4.63
CA PHE A 36 -0.10 -5.73 3.21
C PHE A 36 -1.11 -4.95 2.36
N VAL A 37 -2.41 -5.16 2.62
CA VAL A 37 -3.48 -4.45 1.90
C VAL A 37 -3.43 -2.94 2.16
N GLN A 38 -3.15 -2.50 3.39
CA GLN A 38 -2.95 -1.08 3.69
C GLN A 38 -1.76 -0.50 2.92
N GLU A 39 -0.65 -1.23 2.87
CA GLU A 39 0.57 -0.81 2.18
C GLU A 39 0.35 -0.62 0.66
N ILE A 40 -0.39 -1.53 0.01
CA ILE A 40 -0.70 -1.41 -1.42
C ILE A 40 -1.76 -0.34 -1.71
N LYS A 41 -2.71 -0.11 -0.79
CA LYS A 41 -3.78 0.90 -0.93
C LYS A 41 -3.27 2.35 -0.91
N GLU A 42 -2.01 2.58 -0.55
CA GLU A 42 -1.38 3.91 -0.66
C GLU A 42 -1.08 4.33 -2.11
N TYR A 43 -1.10 3.38 -3.05
CA TYR A 43 -0.74 3.58 -4.46
C TYR A 43 -1.95 3.52 -5.38
N ASP A 44 -1.86 4.23 -6.50
CA ASP A 44 -2.89 4.21 -7.54
C ASP A 44 -2.70 3.01 -8.49
N VAL A 45 -1.44 2.61 -8.74
CA VAL A 45 -1.08 1.45 -9.56
C VAL A 45 -0.09 0.58 -8.79
N VAL A 46 -0.39 -0.72 -8.70
CA VAL A 46 0.41 -1.71 -7.95
C VAL A 46 0.80 -2.83 -8.89
N ILE A 47 2.10 -3.07 -9.03
CA ILE A 47 2.66 -4.13 -9.87
C ILE A 47 3.31 -5.16 -8.96
N LEU A 48 2.79 -6.38 -8.96
CA LEU A 48 3.31 -7.49 -8.14
C LEU A 48 3.97 -8.53 -9.05
N ALA A 49 5.22 -8.89 -8.73
CA ALA A 49 5.96 -9.96 -9.39
C ALA A 49 6.09 -11.20 -8.51
N GLU A 50 6.38 -12.32 -9.17
CA GLU A 50 6.45 -13.67 -8.57
C GLU A 50 5.26 -13.98 -7.66
N THR A 51 4.05 -13.70 -8.14
CA THR A 51 2.82 -13.92 -7.35
C THR A 51 2.52 -15.40 -7.06
N HIS A 52 3.10 -16.33 -7.84
CA HIS A 52 2.93 -17.79 -7.71
C HIS A 52 1.46 -18.25 -7.75
N ILE A 53 0.63 -17.56 -8.53
CA ILE A 53 -0.79 -17.90 -8.75
C ILE A 53 -1.04 -18.27 -10.22
N GLY A 54 -2.09 -19.06 -10.47
CA GLY A 54 -2.59 -19.38 -11.81
C GLY A 54 -3.77 -18.48 -12.24
N TYR A 55 -4.27 -18.66 -13.47
CA TYR A 55 -5.35 -17.86 -14.06
C TYR A 55 -6.67 -17.91 -13.28
N ASP A 56 -6.91 -18.98 -12.51
CA ASP A 56 -8.20 -19.24 -11.86
C ASP A 56 -8.34 -18.58 -10.46
N VAL A 57 -7.35 -17.81 -10.02
CA VAL A 57 -7.36 -17.19 -8.69
C VAL A 57 -7.96 -15.78 -8.77
N ASN A 58 -9.11 -15.60 -8.12
CA ASN A 58 -9.78 -14.31 -8.02
C ASN A 58 -9.09 -13.45 -6.95
N LEU A 59 -8.15 -12.58 -7.36
CA LEU A 59 -7.55 -11.60 -6.45
C LEU A 59 -8.51 -10.42 -6.31
N HIS A 60 -9.20 -10.34 -5.18
CA HIS A 60 -10.06 -9.21 -4.88
C HIS A 60 -9.42 -8.34 -3.81
N VAL A 61 -9.02 -7.13 -4.20
CA VAL A 61 -8.68 -6.05 -3.28
C VAL A 61 -9.63 -4.90 -3.56
N GLU A 62 -10.41 -4.50 -2.57
CA GLU A 62 -11.34 -3.39 -2.68
C GLU A 62 -10.62 -2.11 -3.15
N GLY A 63 -11.15 -1.49 -4.21
CA GLY A 63 -10.59 -0.26 -4.79
C GLY A 63 -9.61 -0.49 -5.95
N PHE A 64 -9.26 -1.73 -6.28
CA PHE A 64 -8.38 -2.04 -7.40
C PHE A 64 -9.08 -2.86 -8.48
N ASN A 65 -8.77 -2.53 -9.74
CA ASN A 65 -9.00 -3.43 -10.86
C ASN A 65 -7.78 -4.33 -11.03
N TYR A 66 -8.03 -5.62 -11.23
CA TYR A 66 -6.98 -6.63 -11.28
C TYR A 66 -6.75 -7.14 -12.71
N PHE A 67 -5.49 -7.19 -13.12
CA PHE A 67 -5.05 -7.65 -14.44
C PHE A 67 -4.02 -8.78 -14.28
N PRO A 68 -4.46 -10.06 -14.19
CA PRO A 68 -3.53 -11.18 -14.05
C PRO A 68 -2.72 -11.37 -15.35
N VAL A 69 -1.40 -11.30 -15.23
CA VAL A 69 -0.48 -11.74 -16.29
C VAL A 69 0.25 -12.98 -15.77
N CYS A 70 -0.23 -14.16 -16.16
CA CYS A 70 0.44 -15.42 -15.85
C CYS A 70 1.35 -15.83 -17.01
N ARG A 71 2.32 -16.71 -16.73
CA ARG A 71 3.25 -17.26 -17.74
C ARG A 71 2.50 -18.15 -18.77
N ASN A 72 1.79 -17.57 -19.75
CA ASN A 72 1.60 -18.23 -21.04
C ASN A 72 2.29 -17.45 -22.16
N ILE A 73 3.05 -18.21 -22.94
CA ILE A 73 3.72 -17.81 -24.16
C ILE A 73 2.62 -17.71 -25.24
N SER A 74 1.98 -16.55 -25.40
CA SER A 74 1.32 -16.22 -26.66
C SER A 74 1.57 -14.75 -27.03
N THR A 75 2.52 -14.63 -27.97
CA THR A 75 2.77 -13.65 -29.03
C THR A 75 2.28 -12.19 -29.02
N ASN A 76 1.30 -11.73 -28.25
CA ASN A 76 0.71 -10.39 -28.48
C ASN A 76 0.62 -9.42 -27.28
N GLY A 77 1.46 -9.61 -26.27
CA GLY A 77 1.64 -8.61 -25.21
C GLY A 77 2.36 -9.21 -24.01
N ARG A 78 3.70 -9.11 -24.01
CA ARG A 78 4.52 -9.59 -22.89
C ARG A 78 4.80 -8.39 -21.98
N TYR A 79 4.27 -8.43 -20.77
CA TYR A 79 4.54 -7.42 -19.74
C TYR A 79 5.70 -7.91 -18.88
N TYR A 80 6.86 -7.26 -19.00
CA TYR A 80 8.08 -7.64 -18.27
C TYR A 80 8.13 -6.98 -16.91
N ALA A 81 7.37 -7.54 -15.95
CA ALA A 81 7.54 -7.21 -14.54
C ALA A 81 8.63 -8.06 -13.86
N TYR A 82 9.10 -9.13 -14.53
CA TYR A 82 10.11 -10.07 -14.03
C TYR A 82 10.91 -10.67 -15.19
N VAL A 83 12.23 -10.65 -15.07
CA VAL A 83 13.16 -11.31 -15.99
C VAL A 83 13.86 -12.46 -15.24
N PRO A 84 13.79 -13.71 -15.74
CA PRO A 84 14.40 -14.87 -15.09
C PRO A 84 15.93 -14.75 -15.03
N PRO A 85 16.61 -15.25 -13.98
CA PRO A 85 18.07 -15.20 -13.87
C PRO A 85 18.80 -15.79 -15.10
N ALA A 86 19.93 -15.21 -15.50
CA ALA A 86 20.66 -15.59 -16.72
C ALA A 86 21.02 -17.07 -16.77
N ASN A 87 21.43 -17.60 -15.62
CA ASN A 87 21.87 -18.99 -15.51
C ASN A 87 20.73 -19.97 -15.20
N SER A 88 19.48 -19.51 -15.11
CA SER A 88 18.35 -20.36 -14.77
C SER A 88 18.07 -21.41 -15.86
N SER A 89 17.56 -22.56 -15.45
CA SER A 89 17.14 -23.61 -16.38
C SER A 89 16.01 -23.17 -17.32
N TYR A 90 15.26 -22.13 -16.93
CA TYR A 90 14.21 -21.54 -17.75
C TYR A 90 14.81 -20.69 -18.88
N THR A 91 15.75 -19.79 -18.56
CA THR A 91 16.42 -18.94 -19.55
C THR A 91 17.10 -19.78 -20.62
N LYS A 92 17.75 -20.89 -20.22
CA LYS A 92 18.40 -21.83 -21.15
C LYS A 92 17.44 -22.58 -22.09
N LYS A 93 16.14 -22.60 -21.79
CA LYS A 93 15.10 -23.25 -22.60
C LYS A 93 14.40 -22.28 -23.56
N LEU A 94 14.64 -20.98 -23.44
CA LEU A 94 14.06 -19.99 -24.33
C LEU A 94 14.75 -20.06 -25.70
N ASP A 95 13.95 -19.91 -26.74
CA ASP A 95 14.36 -19.85 -28.14
C ASP A 95 14.63 -18.42 -28.62
N PHE A 96 14.51 -17.43 -27.73
CA PHE A 96 14.74 -16.01 -28.01
C PHE A 96 15.54 -15.35 -26.89
N ASP A 97 16.24 -14.27 -27.25
CA ASP A 97 16.89 -13.38 -26.28
C ASP A 97 15.87 -12.42 -25.66
N ILE A 98 15.90 -12.31 -24.33
CA ILE A 98 14.92 -11.51 -23.57
C ILE A 98 15.17 -10.01 -23.75
N ILE A 99 16.43 -9.58 -23.78
CA ILE A 99 16.80 -8.17 -23.93
C ILE A 99 16.43 -7.71 -25.34
N ASP A 100 16.73 -8.51 -26.36
CA ASP A 100 16.31 -8.23 -27.74
C ASP A 100 14.79 -8.07 -27.85
N GLN A 101 14.03 -8.86 -27.08
CA GLN A 101 12.57 -8.75 -27.08
C GLN A 101 12.08 -7.49 -26.37
N ILE A 102 12.69 -7.12 -25.25
CA ILE A 102 12.39 -5.84 -24.57
C ILE A 102 12.68 -4.67 -25.52
N GLU A 103 13.79 -4.71 -26.25
CA GLU A 103 14.13 -3.69 -27.23
C GLU A 103 13.10 -3.60 -28.37
N LYS A 104 12.69 -4.74 -28.95
CA LYS A 104 11.62 -4.79 -29.97
C LYS A 104 10.32 -4.19 -29.43
N ASP A 105 9.97 -4.49 -28.19
CA ASP A 105 8.77 -3.97 -27.57
C ASP A 105 8.88 -2.45 -27.38
N ILE A 106 10.01 -1.94 -26.87
CA ILE A 106 10.27 -0.49 -26.75
C ILE A 106 10.07 0.20 -28.10
N VAL A 107 10.66 -0.32 -29.17
CA VAL A 107 10.51 0.24 -30.53
C VAL A 107 9.05 0.22 -30.98
N SER A 108 8.33 -0.88 -30.75
CA SER A 108 6.92 -1.01 -31.15
C SER A 108 5.99 -0.02 -30.43
N TYR A 109 6.22 0.21 -29.14
CA TYR A 109 5.41 1.12 -28.32
C TYR A 109 5.85 2.58 -28.43
N LYS A 110 7.04 2.86 -28.99
CA LYS A 110 7.58 4.23 -29.12
C LYS A 110 6.69 5.13 -29.96
N SER A 111 5.96 4.54 -30.91
CA SER A 111 4.98 5.25 -31.74
C SER A 111 3.67 5.56 -31.02
N LYS A 112 3.34 4.86 -29.92
CA LYS A 112 2.07 4.97 -29.20
C LYS A 112 2.12 5.96 -28.04
N GLY A 113 3.29 6.18 -27.46
CA GLY A 113 3.44 7.11 -26.34
C GLY A 113 4.80 7.04 -25.67
N ASP A 114 4.92 7.76 -24.56
CA ASP A 114 6.09 7.70 -23.70
C ASP A 114 6.16 6.35 -22.97
N ILE A 115 7.37 5.82 -22.81
CA ILE A 115 7.60 4.46 -22.31
C ILE A 115 8.34 4.50 -20.98
N LEU A 116 7.85 3.73 -20.03
CA LEU A 116 8.60 3.26 -18.87
C LEU A 116 8.36 1.77 -18.70
N PHE A 117 9.32 1.08 -18.09
CA PHE A 117 9.13 -0.28 -17.60
C PHE A 117 9.85 -0.44 -16.26
N CYS A 118 9.36 -1.38 -15.46
CA CYS A 118 9.92 -1.67 -14.16
C CYS A 118 9.82 -3.16 -13.86
N GLY A 119 10.76 -3.66 -13.07
CA GLY A 119 10.71 -5.04 -12.65
C GLY A 119 12.00 -5.52 -12.03
N ASP A 120 11.95 -6.76 -11.56
CA ASP A 120 13.13 -7.53 -11.21
C ASP A 120 13.78 -8.00 -12.51
N LEU A 121 14.89 -7.37 -12.88
CA LEU A 121 15.61 -7.68 -14.10
C LEU A 121 16.67 -8.78 -13.89
N ASN A 122 16.89 -9.21 -12.63
CA ASN A 122 17.94 -10.16 -12.25
C ASN A 122 19.29 -9.81 -12.92
N ALA A 123 19.70 -8.55 -12.79
CA ALA A 123 20.87 -7.97 -13.44
C ALA A 123 21.50 -6.88 -12.57
N ARG A 124 22.82 -6.80 -12.52
CA ARG A 124 23.55 -5.82 -11.70
C ARG A 124 24.26 -4.82 -12.61
N THR A 125 23.83 -3.56 -12.55
CA THR A 125 24.27 -2.49 -13.49
C THR A 125 25.41 -1.62 -12.97
N SER A 126 25.95 -1.90 -11.77
CA SER A 126 26.96 -1.05 -11.11
C SER A 126 26.57 0.44 -11.10
N THR A 127 27.52 1.34 -11.31
CA THR A 127 27.37 2.79 -11.52
C THR A 127 27.60 3.20 -12.98
N GLU A 128 27.63 2.25 -13.91
CA GLU A 128 27.79 2.48 -15.36
C GLU A 128 26.81 3.53 -15.91
N GLU A 129 27.28 4.31 -16.88
CA GLU A 129 26.49 5.34 -17.55
C GLU A 129 25.54 4.70 -18.56
N ASP A 130 24.26 5.04 -18.45
CA ASP A 130 23.15 4.61 -19.31
C ASP A 130 22.80 5.68 -20.38
N TYR A 131 23.75 6.56 -20.68
CA TYR A 131 23.66 7.66 -21.64
C TYR A 131 25.02 7.89 -22.29
N ILE A 132 25.05 8.63 -23.39
CA ILE A 132 26.31 8.97 -24.07
C ILE A 132 26.97 10.16 -23.34
N ALA A 133 28.13 9.93 -22.73
CA ALA A 133 28.87 11.00 -22.07
C ALA A 133 29.32 12.07 -23.07
N GLN A 134 29.14 13.35 -22.69
CA GLN A 134 29.53 14.51 -23.50
C GLN A 134 28.89 14.53 -24.90
N ASP A 135 27.66 14.05 -25.00
CA ASP A 135 26.95 13.97 -26.27
C ASP A 135 26.78 15.35 -26.93
N SER A 136 27.20 15.45 -28.19
CA SER A 136 27.20 16.71 -28.94
C SER A 136 26.98 16.48 -30.42
N SER A 137 25.94 17.13 -30.95
CA SER A 137 25.71 17.24 -32.40
C SER A 137 26.52 18.34 -33.08
N ARG A 138 27.42 19.02 -32.35
CA ARG A 138 28.14 20.20 -32.87
C ARG A 138 29.08 19.89 -34.03
N TYR A 139 29.65 18.69 -34.07
CA TYR A 139 30.72 18.32 -35.01
C TYR A 139 30.31 17.25 -36.02
N LEU A 140 29.07 16.73 -35.94
CA LEU A 140 28.55 15.69 -36.82
C LEU A 140 27.18 16.10 -37.37
N PRO A 141 26.93 15.96 -38.69
CA PRO A 141 25.62 16.20 -39.27
C PRO A 141 24.66 15.05 -38.91
N LEU A 142 24.04 15.17 -37.74
CA LEU A 142 23.02 14.23 -37.25
C LEU A 142 21.63 14.63 -37.74
N PHE A 143 20.70 13.68 -37.78
CA PHE A 143 19.29 13.97 -38.09
C PHE A 143 18.69 14.97 -37.10
N GLU A 144 17.79 15.84 -37.54
CA GLU A 144 17.11 16.83 -36.67
C GLU A 144 16.33 16.18 -35.51
N SER A 145 15.93 14.93 -35.67
CA SER A 145 15.25 14.14 -34.64
C SER A 145 16.18 13.64 -33.53
N TYR A 146 17.50 13.71 -33.72
CA TYR A 146 18.48 13.33 -32.70
C TYR A 146 18.55 14.38 -31.60
N LYS A 147 18.29 13.98 -30.36
CA LYS A 147 18.42 14.81 -29.19
C LYS A 147 19.65 14.36 -28.40
N PRO A 148 20.68 15.23 -28.25
CA PRO A 148 21.86 14.87 -27.49
C PRO A 148 21.56 14.80 -25.99
N ASP A 149 22.24 13.87 -25.32
CA ASP A 149 22.17 13.70 -23.87
C ASP A 149 22.84 14.84 -23.10
N ASN A 150 22.01 15.80 -22.69
CA ASN A 150 22.45 16.97 -21.96
C ASN A 150 21.95 16.92 -20.51
N GLN A 151 22.87 17.15 -19.56
CA GLN A 151 22.53 17.40 -18.14
C GLN A 151 21.75 16.25 -17.46
N ILE A 152 22.16 15.00 -17.68
CA ILE A 152 21.58 13.85 -16.98
C ILE A 152 22.02 13.86 -15.50
N ARG A 153 21.06 13.63 -14.60
CA ARG A 153 21.32 13.53 -13.16
C ARG A 153 22.28 12.36 -12.89
N PHE A 154 23.32 12.58 -12.10
CA PHE A 154 24.30 11.54 -11.76
C PHE A 154 23.62 10.35 -11.06
N ARG A 155 24.01 9.12 -11.42
CA ARG A 155 23.47 7.87 -10.86
C ARG A 155 24.34 7.38 -9.72
N LYS A 156 23.76 7.21 -8.53
CA LYS A 156 24.40 6.45 -7.44
C LYS A 156 23.87 5.03 -7.37
N ASN A 157 24.71 4.10 -6.97
CA ASN A 157 24.32 2.73 -6.70
C ASN A 157 25.26 2.17 -5.62
N CYS A 158 24.71 1.67 -4.52
CA CYS A 158 25.46 0.95 -3.49
C CYS A 158 25.96 -0.40 -4.00
N ASP A 159 25.31 -0.95 -5.04
CA ASP A 159 25.79 -2.12 -5.74
C ASP A 159 26.78 -1.70 -6.83
N GLU A 160 28.07 -1.92 -6.59
CA GLU A 160 29.15 -1.62 -7.53
C GLU A 160 29.44 -2.78 -8.51
N THR A 161 28.70 -3.89 -8.41
CA THR A 161 28.94 -5.04 -9.28
C THR A 161 28.27 -4.85 -10.64
N LEU A 162 29.01 -5.11 -11.72
CA LEU A 162 28.49 -5.17 -13.08
C LEU A 162 28.51 -6.64 -13.55
N ASP A 163 27.35 -7.16 -13.95
CA ASP A 163 27.25 -8.46 -14.63
C ASP A 163 26.95 -8.32 -16.13
N SER A 164 27.03 -9.43 -16.88
CA SER A 164 26.86 -9.41 -18.35
C SER A 164 25.50 -8.86 -18.76
N ARG A 165 24.45 -9.27 -18.06
CA ARG A 165 23.09 -8.79 -18.32
C ARG A 165 22.90 -7.33 -17.93
N GLY A 166 23.54 -6.89 -16.85
CA GLY A 166 23.56 -5.50 -16.44
C GLY A 166 24.17 -4.62 -17.53
N LYS A 167 25.23 -5.10 -18.17
CA LYS A 167 25.81 -4.43 -19.35
C LYS A 167 24.81 -4.37 -20.52
N GLU A 168 24.15 -5.48 -20.84
CA GLU A 168 23.13 -5.51 -21.91
C GLU A 168 21.98 -4.52 -21.65
N ILE A 169 21.54 -4.37 -20.39
CA ILE A 169 20.52 -3.38 -20.01
C ILE A 169 21.02 -1.95 -20.19
N ILE A 170 22.28 -1.67 -19.84
CA ILE A 170 22.91 -0.37 -20.07
C ILE A 170 23.00 -0.07 -21.56
N ASP A 171 23.44 -1.03 -22.38
CA ASP A 171 23.52 -0.90 -23.83
C ASP A 171 22.13 -0.66 -24.47
N LEU A 172 21.10 -1.35 -23.97
CA LEU A 172 19.70 -1.12 -24.36
C LEU A 172 19.25 0.31 -24.00
N CYS A 173 19.63 0.80 -22.82
CA CYS A 173 19.29 2.15 -22.37
C CYS A 173 19.92 3.23 -23.25
N ILE A 174 21.21 3.07 -23.57
CA ILE A 174 21.93 3.98 -24.47
C ILE A 174 21.29 3.97 -25.86
N SER A 175 21.05 2.79 -26.43
CA SER A 175 20.52 2.63 -27.80
C SER A 175 19.11 3.20 -27.97
N ASN A 176 18.29 3.16 -26.91
CA ASN A 176 16.89 3.56 -26.98
C ASN A 176 16.55 4.88 -26.26
N GLN A 177 17.57 5.63 -25.78
CA GLN A 177 17.39 6.86 -24.98
C GLN A 177 16.51 6.65 -23.73
N MET A 178 16.73 5.51 -23.07
CA MET A 178 16.08 5.18 -21.80
C MET A 178 17.04 5.44 -20.64
N ARG A 179 16.51 5.77 -19.48
CA ARG A 179 17.29 6.11 -18.29
C ARG A 179 16.83 5.28 -17.10
N VAL A 180 17.79 4.69 -16.42
CA VAL A 180 17.63 4.11 -15.09
C VAL A 180 17.32 5.24 -14.11
N VAL A 181 16.23 5.09 -13.36
CA VAL A 181 15.76 6.09 -12.39
C VAL A 181 16.37 5.87 -11.01
N ASN A 182 16.65 4.63 -10.63
CA ASN A 182 17.29 4.27 -9.37
C ASN A 182 18.57 5.10 -9.15
N GLY A 183 18.77 5.62 -7.95
CA GLY A 183 19.96 6.40 -7.64
C GLY A 183 19.98 7.86 -8.12
N ARG A 184 18.90 8.37 -8.75
CA ARG A 184 18.88 9.71 -9.39
C ARG A 184 17.86 10.69 -8.86
N CYS A 185 16.86 10.21 -8.12
CA CYS A 185 15.71 11.01 -7.71
C CYS A 185 15.65 11.19 -6.20
N MET A 186 14.86 12.18 -5.77
CA MET A 186 14.57 12.36 -4.35
C MET A 186 13.91 11.09 -3.79
N GLY A 187 14.42 10.60 -2.66
CA GLY A 187 14.01 9.33 -2.07
C GLY A 187 15.00 8.18 -2.27
N ASP A 188 15.95 8.30 -3.21
CA ASP A 188 16.98 7.28 -3.45
C ASP A 188 18.33 7.87 -3.92
N LEU A 189 18.70 9.08 -3.48
CA LEU A 189 19.96 9.72 -3.88
C LEU A 189 21.24 8.99 -3.43
N LEU A 190 21.11 7.96 -2.59
CA LEU A 190 22.20 7.09 -2.17
C LEU A 190 22.33 5.83 -3.03
N GLY A 191 21.28 5.47 -3.80
CA GLY A 191 21.25 4.27 -4.64
C GLY A 191 21.14 2.99 -3.81
N HIS A 192 20.11 2.85 -3.00
CA HIS A 192 19.97 1.72 -2.08
C HIS A 192 19.82 0.38 -2.80
N PHE A 193 20.26 -0.69 -2.15
CA PHE A 193 20.01 -2.07 -2.58
C PHE A 193 18.51 -2.36 -2.65
N THR A 194 18.10 -3.14 -3.65
CA THR A 194 16.70 -3.52 -3.83
C THR A 194 16.43 -4.97 -3.43
N CYS A 195 17.47 -5.80 -3.30
CA CYS A 195 17.38 -7.21 -2.95
C CYS A 195 18.38 -7.57 -1.85
N PHE A 196 17.92 -8.33 -0.87
CA PHE A 196 18.66 -8.83 0.29
C PHE A 196 18.45 -10.34 0.40
N ASN A 197 19.35 -11.12 -0.17
CA ASN A 197 19.30 -12.58 -0.15
C ASN A 197 20.34 -13.16 0.81
N THR A 198 20.34 -14.48 0.99
CA THR A 198 21.32 -15.17 1.85
C THR A 198 22.77 -15.05 1.36
N HIS A 199 22.97 -14.72 0.09
CA HIS A 199 24.27 -14.60 -0.56
C HIS A 199 24.78 -13.15 -0.60
N GLY A 200 24.00 -12.17 -0.11
CA GLY A 200 24.38 -10.77 -0.05
C GLY A 200 23.26 -9.82 -0.49
N GLN A 201 23.69 -8.64 -0.91
CA GLN A 201 22.81 -7.52 -1.25
C GLN A 201 23.07 -7.13 -2.71
N SER A 202 22.01 -6.81 -3.45
CA SER A 202 22.10 -6.42 -4.85
C SER A 202 21.03 -5.42 -5.25
N THR A 203 21.32 -4.67 -6.30
CA THR A 203 20.33 -3.83 -7.00
C THR A 203 19.91 -4.59 -8.25
N VAL A 204 18.69 -5.10 -8.27
CA VAL A 204 18.15 -5.92 -9.39
C VAL A 204 16.75 -5.48 -9.82
N ASP A 205 16.07 -4.69 -8.99
CA ASP A 205 14.74 -4.14 -9.26
C ASP A 205 14.88 -2.70 -9.78
N TYR A 206 14.54 -2.49 -11.04
CA TYR A 206 14.77 -1.21 -11.70
C TYR A 206 13.47 -0.54 -12.13
N LEU A 207 13.49 0.79 -12.15
CA LEU A 207 12.60 1.59 -12.97
C LEU A 207 13.43 2.23 -14.08
N ILE A 208 13.03 2.00 -15.33
CA ILE A 208 13.69 2.52 -16.54
C ILE A 208 12.65 3.28 -17.35
N ALA A 209 12.94 4.54 -17.69
CA ALA A 209 12.01 5.44 -18.35
C ALA A 209 12.67 6.18 -19.50
N ASN A 210 11.92 6.51 -20.55
CA ASN A 210 12.41 7.38 -21.60
C ASN A 210 12.74 8.78 -21.05
N GLU A 211 13.57 9.54 -21.77
CA GLU A 211 14.02 10.88 -21.35
C GLU A 211 12.88 11.79 -20.85
N ARG A 212 11.74 11.78 -21.55
CA ARG A 212 10.58 12.64 -21.22
C ARG A 212 9.90 12.27 -19.90
N LEU A 213 9.69 10.98 -19.63
CA LEU A 213 9.12 10.52 -18.36
C LEU A 213 10.14 10.59 -17.24
N PHE A 214 11.40 10.27 -17.53
CA PHE A 214 12.50 10.41 -16.59
C PHE A 214 12.54 11.83 -15.99
N ASN A 215 12.42 12.86 -16.83
CA ASN A 215 12.40 14.26 -16.38
C ASN A 215 11.16 14.64 -15.55
N GLN A 216 10.07 13.88 -15.66
CA GLN A 216 8.85 14.08 -14.85
C GLN A 216 8.90 13.34 -13.51
N ILE A 217 9.73 12.30 -13.39
CA ILE A 217 9.91 11.54 -12.15
C ILE A 217 10.88 12.31 -11.25
N LEU A 218 10.31 13.03 -10.29
CA LEU A 218 11.06 13.78 -9.27
C LEU A 218 11.31 12.96 -8.01
N TYR A 219 10.41 12.02 -7.71
CA TYR A 219 10.46 11.18 -6.52
C TYR A 219 10.46 9.70 -6.90
N PHE A 220 11.48 8.98 -6.44
CA PHE A 220 11.61 7.54 -6.53
C PHE A 220 12.22 7.05 -5.22
N ARG A 221 11.67 5.97 -4.66
CA ARG A 221 12.08 5.43 -3.38
C ARG A 221 12.18 3.92 -3.46
N VAL A 222 13.28 3.40 -2.92
CA VAL A 222 13.40 2.02 -2.46
C VAL A 222 12.95 1.98 -1.00
N SER A 223 11.90 1.22 -0.71
CA SER A 223 11.42 1.03 0.66
C SER A 223 12.34 0.12 1.45
N GLU A 224 12.24 0.18 2.77
CA GLU A 224 12.92 -0.79 3.64
C GLU A 224 12.43 -2.22 3.35
N PHE A 225 13.34 -3.19 3.49
CA PHE A 225 13.01 -4.60 3.29
C PHE A 225 12.04 -5.08 4.36
N VAL A 226 10.94 -5.70 3.93
CA VAL A 226 9.92 -6.27 4.83
C VAL A 226 9.80 -7.77 4.58
N SER A 227 10.44 -8.56 5.45
CA SER A 227 10.54 -10.03 5.32
C SER A 227 9.20 -10.77 5.44
N THR A 228 8.13 -10.10 5.88
CA THR A 228 6.78 -10.70 5.92
C THR A 228 6.12 -10.69 4.55
N PHE A 229 6.51 -9.78 3.66
CA PHE A 229 5.81 -9.49 2.40
C PHE A 229 6.61 -9.84 1.16
N SER A 230 7.93 -9.93 1.27
CA SER A 230 8.82 -10.46 0.24
C SER A 230 9.86 -11.37 0.87
N ASP A 231 10.37 -12.29 0.08
CA ASP A 231 11.44 -13.21 0.47
C ASP A 231 12.80 -12.51 0.53
N CYS A 232 13.08 -11.63 -0.44
CA CYS A 232 14.34 -10.90 -0.50
C CYS A 232 14.24 -9.52 -1.16
N HIS A 233 13.09 -9.12 -1.73
CA HIS A 233 12.99 -7.86 -2.48
C HIS A 233 12.33 -6.73 -1.70
N CYS A 234 12.88 -5.54 -1.89
CA CYS A 234 12.31 -4.27 -1.44
C CYS A 234 11.28 -3.79 -2.45
N LYS A 235 10.24 -3.14 -1.95
CA LYS A 235 9.29 -2.42 -2.80
C LYS A 235 9.99 -1.17 -3.37
N ILE A 236 9.85 -0.94 -4.66
CA ILE A 236 10.21 0.35 -5.28
C ILE A 236 8.94 1.12 -5.62
N SER A 237 8.99 2.45 -5.50
CA SER A 237 7.85 3.29 -5.81
C SER A 237 8.24 4.66 -6.34
N TRP A 238 7.37 5.24 -7.16
CA TRP A 238 7.61 6.54 -7.78
C TRP A 238 6.30 7.28 -8.01
N GLU A 239 6.44 8.57 -8.28
CA GLU A 239 5.32 9.45 -8.63
C GLU A 239 5.56 10.04 -10.02
N ILE A 240 4.53 10.01 -10.86
CA ILE A 240 4.50 10.73 -12.15
C ILE A 240 3.43 11.80 -12.11
N LEU A 241 3.70 12.94 -12.75
CA LEU A 241 2.70 13.98 -12.96
C LEU A 241 1.66 13.47 -13.97
N ALA A 242 0.42 13.33 -13.52
CA ALA A 242 -0.69 12.87 -14.34
C ALA A 242 -1.96 13.61 -13.94
N LYS A 243 -2.59 14.29 -14.90
CA LYS A 243 -3.90 14.91 -14.71
C LYS A 243 -4.98 13.94 -15.13
N TYR A 244 -5.72 13.40 -14.17
CA TYR A 244 -6.83 12.49 -14.46
C TYR A 244 -8.01 12.76 -13.54
N GLN A 245 -9.20 12.47 -14.06
CA GLN A 245 -10.45 12.56 -13.31
C GLN A 245 -10.86 11.16 -12.87
N ILE A 246 -11.04 10.99 -11.56
CA ILE A 246 -11.69 9.78 -11.03
C ILE A 246 -13.19 10.03 -11.11
N THR A 247 -13.87 9.27 -11.97
CA THR A 247 -15.32 9.19 -11.96
C THR A 247 -15.69 8.11 -10.93
N GLU A 248 -16.17 8.51 -9.75
CA GLU A 248 -16.76 7.55 -8.80
C GLU A 248 -18.06 7.01 -9.39
N THR A 249 -17.98 5.99 -10.23
CA THR A 249 -19.11 5.13 -10.52
C THR A 249 -19.33 4.24 -9.30
N GLN A 250 -20.12 4.71 -8.34
CA GLN A 250 -20.81 3.80 -7.41
C GLN A 250 -21.85 3.01 -8.20
N SER A 251 -21.41 2.03 -8.99
CA SER A 251 -22.27 0.98 -9.50
C SER A 251 -21.89 -0.29 -8.76
N ASN A 252 -22.43 -0.46 -7.55
CA ASN A 252 -22.62 -1.80 -7.02
C ASN A 252 -23.72 -2.46 -7.87
N ASN A 253 -23.36 -2.86 -9.11
CA ASN A 253 -24.17 -3.72 -9.97
C ASN A 253 -24.03 -5.20 -9.56
N LEU A 254 -23.56 -5.47 -8.34
CA LEU A 254 -23.45 -6.80 -7.78
C LEU A 254 -24.72 -7.11 -7.00
N HIS A 255 -25.59 -7.90 -7.60
CA HIS A 255 -26.73 -8.49 -6.91
C HIS A 255 -26.23 -9.43 -5.81
N ALA A 256 -26.95 -9.48 -4.69
CA ALA A 256 -26.62 -10.39 -3.59
C ALA A 256 -26.58 -11.83 -4.11
N ALA A 257 -25.50 -12.56 -3.78
CA ALA A 257 -25.34 -13.95 -4.20
C ALA A 257 -26.58 -14.78 -3.80
N PRO A 258 -27.13 -15.59 -4.72
CA PRO A 258 -28.33 -16.35 -4.43
C PRO A 258 -28.11 -17.41 -3.35
N VAL A 259 -29.22 -17.85 -2.75
CA VAL A 259 -29.23 -18.87 -1.69
C VAL A 259 -28.64 -20.17 -2.24
N ASN A 260 -27.70 -20.79 -1.50
CA ASN A 260 -27.12 -22.08 -1.90
C ASN A 260 -28.18 -23.18 -1.86
N PHE A 261 -28.42 -23.82 -3.00
CA PHE A 261 -29.31 -24.99 -3.14
C PHE A 261 -28.49 -26.28 -3.22
N ARG A 262 -29.00 -27.36 -2.63
CA ARG A 262 -28.35 -28.68 -2.69
C ARG A 262 -29.01 -29.56 -3.76
N TRP A 263 -28.21 -30.04 -4.70
CA TRP A 263 -28.63 -31.06 -5.67
C TRP A 263 -28.53 -32.47 -5.05
N THR A 264 -29.58 -33.25 -5.22
CA THR A 264 -29.71 -34.68 -4.90
C THR A 264 -30.01 -35.46 -6.18
N GLU A 265 -29.97 -36.79 -6.14
CA GLU A 265 -30.22 -37.63 -7.34
C GLU A 265 -31.59 -37.36 -8.01
N ASP A 266 -32.63 -37.03 -7.23
CA ASP A 266 -33.96 -36.66 -7.77
C ASP A 266 -34.09 -35.19 -8.20
N SER A 267 -33.09 -34.35 -7.89
CA SER A 267 -33.16 -32.91 -8.14
C SER A 267 -33.27 -32.51 -9.61
N PRO A 268 -32.59 -33.17 -10.57
CA PRO A 268 -32.73 -32.84 -12.00
C PRO A 268 -34.15 -32.98 -12.53
N LEU A 269 -34.84 -34.07 -12.19
CA LEU A 269 -36.23 -34.32 -12.61
C LEU A 269 -37.20 -33.29 -12.00
N LYS A 270 -37.06 -33.00 -10.70
CA LYS A 270 -37.88 -32.00 -10.01
C LYS A 270 -37.63 -30.58 -10.54
N PHE A 271 -36.39 -30.26 -10.90
CA PHE A 271 -36.04 -28.97 -11.46
C PHE A 271 -36.62 -28.78 -12.86
N GLN A 272 -36.56 -29.81 -13.72
CA GLN A 272 -37.23 -29.78 -15.02
C GLN A 272 -38.74 -29.62 -14.90
N GLN A 273 -39.37 -30.34 -13.98
CA GLN A 273 -40.81 -30.18 -13.69
C GLN A 273 -41.13 -28.76 -13.18
N ALA A 274 -40.25 -28.17 -12.36
CA ALA A 274 -40.41 -26.80 -11.88
C ALA A 274 -40.24 -25.76 -13.00
N LEU A 275 -39.38 -25.98 -13.99
CA LEU A 275 -39.28 -25.12 -15.18
C LEU A 275 -40.53 -25.18 -16.08
N LEU A 276 -41.23 -26.31 -16.07
CA LEU A 276 -42.50 -26.49 -16.79
C LEU A 276 -43.72 -25.92 -16.03
N SER A 277 -43.51 -25.31 -14.85
CA SER A 277 -44.60 -24.67 -14.12
C SER A 277 -45.17 -23.47 -14.89
N PRO A 278 -46.48 -23.17 -14.78
CA PRO A 278 -47.11 -22.07 -15.51
C PRO A 278 -46.41 -20.72 -15.30
N ASP A 279 -45.98 -20.44 -14.07
CA ASP A 279 -45.29 -19.18 -13.72
C ASP A 279 -43.92 -19.06 -14.37
N ASN A 280 -43.15 -20.16 -14.45
CA ASN A 280 -41.83 -20.13 -15.09
C ASN A 280 -41.94 -20.11 -16.61
N GLN A 281 -42.94 -20.79 -17.19
CA GLN A 281 -43.21 -20.74 -18.63
C GLN A 281 -43.61 -19.34 -19.10
N GLN A 282 -44.39 -18.59 -18.30
CA GLN A 282 -44.69 -17.18 -18.60
C GLN A 282 -43.45 -16.28 -18.57
N LYS A 283 -42.53 -16.51 -17.62
CA LYS A 283 -41.26 -15.76 -17.58
C LYS A 283 -40.36 -16.08 -18.75
N ILE A 284 -40.27 -17.36 -19.13
CA ILE A 284 -39.50 -17.82 -20.30
C ILE A 284 -40.07 -17.21 -21.59
N SER A 285 -41.39 -17.20 -21.76
CA SER A 285 -41.99 -16.58 -22.94
C SER A 285 -41.76 -15.07 -22.98
N SER A 286 -41.85 -14.37 -21.84
CA SER A 286 -41.54 -12.94 -21.75
C SER A 286 -40.07 -12.62 -22.07
N PHE A 287 -39.14 -13.50 -21.70
CA PHE A 287 -37.72 -13.36 -22.00
C PHE A 287 -37.44 -13.52 -23.51
N LEU A 288 -38.16 -14.41 -24.18
CA LEU A 288 -37.98 -14.71 -25.60
C LEU A 288 -38.60 -13.67 -26.56
N ILE A 289 -39.46 -12.77 -26.09
CA ILE A 289 -40.23 -11.84 -26.95
C ILE A 289 -39.47 -10.53 -27.27
N ASN A 290 -38.37 -10.20 -26.58
CA ASN A 290 -37.65 -8.93 -26.79
C ASN A 290 -36.34 -9.09 -27.59
N ASP A 291 -36.46 -9.11 -28.92
CA ASP A 291 -35.35 -8.93 -29.85
C ASP A 291 -35.51 -7.65 -30.68
N SER A 292 -34.97 -6.55 -30.16
CA SER A 292 -34.49 -5.43 -30.97
C SER A 292 -33.42 -4.66 -30.18
N ASP A 293 -32.26 -4.46 -30.82
CA ASP A 293 -31.10 -3.64 -30.48
C ASP A 293 -30.75 -3.44 -28.98
N CYS A 294 -29.84 -4.28 -28.46
CA CYS A 294 -29.40 -4.23 -27.06
C CYS A 294 -28.21 -3.30 -26.82
N SER A 295 -28.40 -2.31 -25.95
CA SER A 295 -27.32 -1.60 -25.25
C SER A 295 -26.66 -2.50 -24.18
N SER A 296 -25.54 -2.08 -23.59
CA SER A 296 -24.89 -2.80 -22.48
C SER A 296 -25.77 -2.93 -21.22
N GLU A 297 -26.71 -2.00 -21.01
CA GLU A 297 -27.67 -2.04 -19.90
C GLU A 297 -28.78 -3.08 -20.13
N ASP A 298 -29.15 -3.33 -21.39
CA ASP A 298 -30.13 -4.35 -21.76
C ASP A 298 -29.57 -5.77 -21.57
N ILE A 299 -28.26 -5.97 -21.75
CA ILE A 299 -27.58 -7.25 -21.51
C ILE A 299 -27.63 -7.62 -20.01
N ASN A 300 -27.34 -6.67 -19.13
CA ASN A 300 -27.39 -6.91 -17.67
C ASN A 300 -28.80 -7.24 -17.20
N LYS A 301 -29.81 -6.56 -17.75
CA LYS A 301 -31.22 -6.83 -17.45
C LYS A 301 -31.63 -8.23 -17.92
N LYS A 302 -31.26 -8.63 -19.13
CA LYS A 302 -31.50 -9.98 -19.66
C LYS A 302 -30.79 -11.06 -18.81
N ALA A 303 -29.56 -10.82 -18.36
CA ALA A 303 -28.86 -11.73 -17.46
C ALA A 303 -29.60 -11.89 -16.12
N GLN A 304 -30.12 -10.79 -15.56
CA GLN A 304 -30.88 -10.81 -14.32
C GLN A 304 -32.21 -11.58 -14.47
N ASP A 305 -32.96 -11.34 -15.55
CA ASP A 305 -34.21 -12.05 -15.85
C ASP A 305 -34.00 -13.57 -15.96
N LEU A 306 -32.89 -13.98 -16.59
CA LEU A 306 -32.52 -15.38 -16.74
C LEU A 306 -32.10 -16.01 -15.40
N CYS A 307 -31.34 -15.29 -14.56
CA CYS A 307 -31.05 -15.71 -13.20
C CYS A 307 -32.31 -15.89 -12.36
N ASP A 308 -33.29 -14.98 -12.47
CA ASP A 308 -34.54 -15.05 -11.71
C ASP A 308 -35.41 -16.26 -12.10
N ILE A 309 -35.41 -16.65 -13.37
CA ILE A 309 -36.07 -17.88 -13.85
C ILE A 309 -35.45 -19.13 -13.19
N PHE A 310 -34.12 -19.20 -13.15
CA PHE A 310 -33.43 -20.32 -12.51
C PHE A 310 -33.63 -20.33 -11.00
N LEU A 311 -33.65 -19.17 -10.35
CA LEU A 311 -33.89 -19.07 -8.91
C LEU A 311 -35.32 -19.43 -8.52
N SER A 312 -36.33 -19.09 -9.34
CA SER A 312 -37.70 -19.53 -9.07
C SER A 312 -37.84 -21.03 -9.23
N ALA A 313 -37.25 -21.63 -10.26
CA ALA A 313 -37.24 -23.09 -10.42
C ALA A 313 -36.49 -23.79 -9.27
N ALA A 314 -35.36 -23.23 -8.84
CA ALA A 314 -34.55 -23.75 -7.74
C ALA A 314 -35.28 -23.71 -6.40
N LYS A 315 -35.98 -22.61 -6.08
CA LYS A 315 -36.76 -22.47 -4.83
C LYS A 315 -37.90 -23.48 -4.72
N ILE A 316 -38.49 -23.88 -5.85
CA ILE A 316 -39.60 -24.83 -5.88
C ILE A 316 -39.08 -26.28 -5.75
N SER A 317 -37.93 -26.59 -6.34
CA SER A 317 -37.47 -27.97 -6.51
C SER A 317 -36.32 -28.41 -5.60
N LEU A 318 -35.52 -27.47 -5.08
CA LEU A 318 -34.27 -27.77 -4.39
C LEU A 318 -34.33 -27.42 -2.89
N VAL A 319 -33.63 -28.22 -2.09
CA VAL A 319 -33.57 -28.05 -0.63
C VAL A 319 -32.45 -27.06 -0.25
N THR A 320 -32.76 -26.10 0.61
CA THR A 320 -31.76 -25.21 1.21
C THR A 320 -31.09 -25.89 2.41
N PRO A 321 -29.76 -25.83 2.58
CA PRO A 321 -29.09 -26.44 3.72
C PRO A 321 -29.52 -25.79 5.04
N LYS A 322 -29.89 -26.60 6.04
CA LYS A 322 -30.10 -26.10 7.41
C LYS A 322 -28.80 -25.50 7.93
N LYS A 323 -28.85 -24.26 8.43
CA LYS A 323 -27.71 -23.65 9.15
C LYS A 323 -27.42 -24.50 10.39
N ASN A 324 -26.33 -25.28 10.36
CA ASN A 324 -25.83 -25.92 11.56
C ASN A 324 -25.43 -24.83 12.56
N LYS A 325 -26.01 -24.84 13.77
CA LYS A 325 -25.44 -24.12 14.93
C LYS A 325 -23.98 -24.55 15.03
N LYS A 326 -23.05 -23.59 15.05
CA LYS A 326 -21.61 -23.85 15.18
C LYS A 326 -21.35 -24.69 16.44
N GLY A 327 -21.28 -26.01 16.29
CA GLY A 327 -20.65 -26.88 17.28
C GLY A 327 -19.16 -26.55 17.30
N SER A 328 -18.58 -26.44 18.50
CA SER A 328 -17.13 -26.32 18.64
C SER A 328 -16.47 -27.48 17.90
N ARG A 329 -15.50 -27.17 17.03
CA ARG A 329 -14.70 -28.21 16.38
C ARG A 329 -14.02 -29.03 17.48
N PRO A 330 -14.02 -30.37 17.40
CA PRO A 330 -13.25 -31.19 18.34
C PRO A 330 -11.77 -30.80 18.19
N GLN A 331 -11.20 -30.29 19.27
CA GLN A 331 -9.79 -29.96 19.36
C GLN A 331 -9.01 -31.24 19.09
N LYS A 332 -8.15 -31.24 18.05
CA LYS A 332 -7.33 -32.42 17.73
C LYS A 332 -6.50 -32.73 18.98
N LYS A 333 -6.56 -33.97 19.49
CA LYS A 333 -5.90 -34.38 20.76
C LYS A 333 -4.40 -34.06 20.81
N TRP A 334 -3.73 -34.01 19.65
CA TRP A 334 -2.31 -33.70 19.54
C TRP A 334 -1.99 -32.20 19.57
N PHE A 335 -3.00 -31.32 19.48
CA PHE A 335 -2.84 -29.86 19.52
C PHE A 335 -3.41 -29.31 20.82
N ASP A 336 -2.68 -29.56 21.90
CA ASP A 336 -3.01 -29.11 23.24
C ASP A 336 -2.56 -27.65 23.48
N SER A 337 -2.95 -27.12 24.64
CA SER A 337 -2.64 -25.75 25.07
C SER A 337 -1.13 -25.50 25.17
N ASP A 338 -0.36 -26.55 25.48
CA ASP A 338 1.07 -26.46 25.68
C ASP A 338 1.81 -26.44 24.34
N LEU A 339 1.37 -27.21 23.34
CA LEU A 339 1.85 -27.13 21.97
C LEU A 339 1.50 -25.77 21.34
N PHE A 340 0.33 -25.20 21.67
CA PHE A 340 -0.02 -23.84 21.24
C PHE A 340 0.91 -22.78 21.85
N LYS A 341 1.20 -22.86 23.15
CA LYS A 341 2.15 -21.97 23.83
C LYS A 341 3.57 -22.14 23.30
N MET A 342 4.02 -23.38 23.12
CA MET A 342 5.34 -23.67 22.54
C MET A 342 5.45 -23.14 21.12
N ARG A 343 4.44 -23.34 20.27
CA ARG A 343 4.41 -22.78 18.92
C ARG A 343 4.48 -21.25 18.95
N LYS A 344 3.75 -20.59 19.85
CA LYS A 344 3.78 -19.14 20.00
C LYS A 344 5.16 -18.64 20.44
N ASN A 345 5.81 -19.36 21.36
CA ASN A 345 7.18 -19.08 21.79
C ASN A 345 8.21 -19.30 20.68
N VAL A 346 8.09 -20.37 19.90
CA VAL A 346 8.98 -20.64 18.75
C VAL A 346 8.81 -19.57 17.66
N ILE A 347 7.58 -19.13 17.40
CA ILE A 347 7.31 -18.03 16.45
C ILE A 347 7.88 -16.70 16.98
N SER A 348 7.80 -16.43 18.30
CA SER A 348 8.40 -15.22 18.88
C SER A 348 9.93 -15.26 18.92
N LEU A 349 10.53 -16.45 19.03
CA LEU A 349 11.99 -16.65 18.99
C LEU A 349 12.54 -16.62 17.55
N GLY A 350 11.70 -16.94 16.56
CA GLY A 350 12.06 -16.93 15.14
C GLY A 350 11.82 -15.60 14.41
N ASN A 351 11.29 -14.57 15.08
CA ASN A 351 11.20 -13.23 14.52
C ASN A 351 12.44 -12.42 14.91
N PRO A 352 13.33 -12.06 13.98
CA PRO A 352 14.54 -11.29 14.29
C PRO A 352 14.24 -9.84 14.69
N TYR A 353 12.97 -9.41 14.59
CA TYR A 353 12.52 -8.08 14.99
C TYR A 353 11.54 -8.15 16.16
N VAL A 354 11.83 -7.40 17.22
CA VAL A 354 10.88 -7.15 18.31
C VAL A 354 10.24 -5.79 18.06
N GLN A 355 8.91 -5.74 18.04
CA GLN A 355 8.18 -4.48 18.06
C GLN A 355 8.42 -3.81 19.41
N VAL A 356 9.13 -2.69 19.38
CA VAL A 356 9.41 -1.88 20.56
C VAL A 356 8.70 -0.55 20.44
N LEU A 357 8.35 0.02 21.59
CA LEU A 357 7.86 1.38 21.66
C LEU A 357 9.05 2.32 21.74
N GLN A 358 9.20 3.19 20.74
CA GLN A 358 10.21 4.24 20.73
C GLN A 358 9.54 5.59 21.00
N GLU A 359 10.18 6.40 21.84
CA GLU A 359 9.78 7.78 22.07
C GLU A 359 10.19 8.66 20.88
N VAL A 360 9.21 9.33 20.25
CA VAL A 360 9.43 10.06 18.99
C VAL A 360 9.18 11.57 19.07
N ALA A 361 8.64 12.09 20.18
CA ALA A 361 8.40 13.52 20.36
C ALA A 361 9.56 14.29 20.99
N ALA A 362 10.54 13.60 21.58
CA ALA A 362 11.69 14.21 22.24
C ALA A 362 12.44 15.20 21.33
N GLY A 363 12.60 16.44 21.81
CA GLY A 363 13.30 17.54 21.13
C GLY A 363 12.63 18.07 19.86
N LYS A 364 11.44 17.56 19.51
CA LYS A 364 10.75 17.94 18.28
C LYS A 364 10.09 19.32 18.38
N LYS A 365 9.81 19.93 17.22
CA LYS A 365 9.19 21.25 17.16
C LYS A 365 7.76 21.19 17.69
N SER A 366 7.48 21.90 18.77
CA SER A 366 6.15 21.99 19.37
C SER A 366 5.63 23.43 19.37
N ARG A 367 4.31 23.59 19.50
CA ARG A 367 3.63 24.88 19.69
C ARG A 367 2.49 24.76 20.69
N GLN A 368 2.08 25.88 21.24
CA GLN A 368 0.94 25.96 22.15
C GLN A 368 0.06 27.15 21.80
N SER A 369 -1.24 27.03 22.10
CA SER A 369 -2.27 28.04 21.81
C SER A 369 -1.92 29.45 22.27
N THR A 370 -1.38 29.58 23.49
CA THR A 370 -0.87 30.80 24.09
C THR A 370 0.30 30.46 25.00
N GLN A 371 1.11 31.44 25.36
CA GLN A 371 2.26 31.25 26.25
C GLN A 371 2.11 32.10 27.51
N HIS A 372 2.37 31.50 28.67
CA HIS A 372 2.49 32.20 29.94
C HIS A 372 3.96 32.40 30.30
N ALA A 373 4.38 33.66 30.45
CA ALA A 373 5.75 34.03 30.81
C ALA A 373 6.80 33.32 29.92
N HIS A 374 7.80 32.69 30.52
CA HIS A 374 8.89 31.99 29.83
C HIS A 374 8.63 30.49 29.60
N HIS A 375 7.43 29.98 29.92
CA HIS A 375 7.08 28.57 29.80
C HIS A 375 6.66 28.21 28.37
N ILE A 376 7.65 28.06 27.48
CA ILE A 376 7.47 27.74 26.06
C ILE A 376 6.95 26.32 25.85
N SER A 377 6.39 26.03 24.67
CA SER A 377 5.88 24.69 24.34
C SER A 377 6.96 23.61 24.33
N GLY A 378 8.19 23.94 23.95
CA GLY A 378 9.32 23.01 23.87
C GLY A 378 9.68 22.36 25.21
N TYR A 379 9.34 23.00 26.33
CA TYR A 379 9.58 22.47 27.67
C TYR A 379 8.71 21.26 28.02
N ALA A 380 7.69 20.94 27.23
CA ALA A 380 6.89 19.74 27.43
C ALA A 380 7.44 18.53 26.66
N ASN A 381 8.54 18.65 25.93
CA ASN A 381 9.12 17.55 25.18
C ASN A 381 10.65 17.66 25.08
N ASP A 382 11.30 18.31 26.05
CA ASP A 382 12.75 18.48 26.10
C ASP A 382 13.44 17.40 26.94
N GLY A 383 12.67 16.53 27.61
CA GLY A 383 13.18 15.48 28.49
C GLY A 383 13.62 15.97 29.87
N ASN A 384 13.45 17.26 30.19
CA ASN A 384 13.84 17.84 31.46
C ASN A 384 12.64 17.97 32.42
N LEU A 385 12.57 17.08 33.40
CA LEU A 385 11.46 17.03 34.37
C LEU A 385 11.45 18.19 35.41
N ASN A 386 12.28 19.22 35.22
CA ASN A 386 12.28 20.46 36.00
C ASN A 386 11.74 21.67 35.23
N THR A 387 11.49 21.52 33.92
CA THR A 387 10.83 22.52 33.08
C THR A 387 9.39 22.09 32.80
N PHE A 388 8.54 23.03 32.39
CA PHE A 388 7.17 22.72 31.97
C PHE A 388 6.67 23.77 30.99
N SER A 389 5.79 23.34 30.08
CA SER A 389 5.00 24.25 29.22
C SER A 389 3.81 24.80 29.98
N HIS A 390 3.39 26.04 29.65
CA HIS A 390 2.24 26.66 30.31
C HIS A 390 1.53 27.64 29.39
N THR A 391 0.25 27.40 29.13
CA THR A 391 -0.59 28.35 28.40
C THR A 391 -1.03 29.49 29.29
N LYS A 392 -1.26 30.68 28.74
CA LYS A 392 -1.84 31.78 29.53
C LYS A 392 -3.25 31.40 29.95
N ASP A 393 -3.64 31.79 31.15
CA ASP A 393 -5.05 31.69 31.55
C ASP A 393 -5.87 32.65 30.69
N THR A 394 -6.90 32.12 30.03
CA THR A 394 -7.78 32.89 29.15
C THR A 394 -9.17 32.85 29.75
N LYS A 395 -9.73 34.01 30.09
CA LYS A 395 -11.16 34.15 30.40
C LYS A 395 -12.04 34.09 29.14
N ASP A 396 -11.40 34.12 27.97
CA ASP A 396 -12.03 34.01 26.66
C ASP A 396 -12.17 32.52 26.27
N ASP A 397 -13.25 32.17 25.55
CA ASP A 397 -13.60 30.84 25.02
C ASP A 397 -12.61 30.28 23.98
N LYS A 398 -11.31 30.42 24.20
CA LYS A 398 -10.27 29.85 23.35
C LYS A 398 -9.92 28.46 23.84
N SER A 399 -10.00 27.49 22.94
CA SER A 399 -9.54 26.13 23.19
C SER A 399 -8.02 26.12 23.40
N LEU A 400 -7.56 25.84 24.62
CA LEU A 400 -6.15 25.77 24.96
C LEU A 400 -5.57 24.43 24.48
N TYR A 401 -4.45 24.46 23.77
CA TYR A 401 -3.78 23.26 23.29
C TYR A 401 -2.27 23.36 23.36
N TRP A 402 -1.65 22.19 23.42
CA TRP A 402 -0.25 21.94 23.11
C TRP A 402 -0.18 20.94 21.95
N GLU A 403 0.72 21.14 21.00
CA GLU A 403 0.87 20.27 19.84
C GLU A 403 2.35 20.10 19.44
N VAL A 404 2.73 18.89 19.06
CA VAL A 404 4.07 18.57 18.54
C VAL A 404 4.02 18.11 17.08
N ASP A 405 4.98 18.57 16.27
CA ASP A 405 5.30 18.04 14.94
C ASP A 405 6.43 17.02 15.08
N LEU A 406 6.15 15.73 14.89
CA LEU A 406 7.12 14.66 15.04
C LEU A 406 8.22 14.68 13.94
N GLY A 407 8.04 15.48 12.89
CA GLY A 407 8.96 15.62 11.75
C GLY A 407 8.78 14.55 10.66
N HIS A 408 8.23 13.39 11.02
CA HIS A 408 7.88 12.29 10.14
C HIS A 408 6.55 11.65 10.57
N TYR A 409 6.02 10.76 9.75
CA TYR A 409 4.85 9.96 10.09
C TYR A 409 5.23 8.75 10.93
N PHE A 410 4.49 8.52 12.02
CA PHE A 410 4.73 7.41 12.93
C PHE A 410 3.44 6.63 13.20
N LYS A 411 3.59 5.33 13.50
CA LYS A 411 2.53 4.47 14.04
C LYS A 411 2.39 4.75 15.55
N ILE A 412 1.65 5.80 15.90
CA ILE A 412 1.47 6.25 17.28
C ILE A 412 0.58 5.26 18.04
N ARG A 413 1.15 4.61 19.05
CA ARG A 413 0.48 3.61 19.88
C ARG A 413 0.03 4.18 21.22
N GLN A 414 0.82 5.10 21.78
CA GLN A 414 0.62 5.59 23.13
C GLN A 414 1.13 7.02 23.26
N VAL A 415 0.41 7.83 24.05
CA VAL A 415 0.80 9.18 24.46
C VAL A 415 0.85 9.20 25.97
N GLU A 416 1.94 9.67 26.55
CA GLU A 416 2.10 9.82 27.99
C GLU A 416 2.19 11.29 28.36
N ILE A 417 1.55 11.65 29.47
CA ILE A 417 1.55 13.00 30.01
C ILE A 417 2.04 12.95 31.45
N PHE A 418 3.13 13.64 31.72
CA PHE A 418 3.64 13.87 33.05
C PHE A 418 3.03 15.16 33.58
N VAL A 419 2.37 15.05 34.73
CA VAL A 419 1.79 16.17 35.44
C VAL A 419 2.85 16.81 36.34
N ARG A 420 2.79 18.14 36.46
CA ARG A 420 3.68 18.91 37.34
C ARG A 420 3.75 18.33 38.74
N LYS A 421 4.96 18.31 39.31
CA LYS A 421 5.26 17.73 40.64
C LYS A 421 5.04 18.70 41.80
N ASP A 422 5.03 20.00 41.53
CA ASP A 422 5.02 21.06 42.54
C ASP A 422 3.61 21.50 42.94
N CYS A 423 2.68 21.62 41.99
CA CYS A 423 1.29 21.96 42.27
C CYS A 423 0.36 21.72 41.06
N CYS A 424 -0.91 22.11 41.20
CA CYS A 424 -1.84 22.31 40.09
C CYS A 424 -2.26 21.06 39.28
N GLY A 425 -2.02 19.84 39.77
CA GLY A 425 -2.48 18.63 39.08
C GLY A 425 -3.99 18.59 38.81
N HIS A 426 -4.79 19.18 39.71
CA HIS A 426 -6.24 19.29 39.57
C HIS A 426 -6.71 20.08 38.33
N LEU A 427 -5.82 20.85 37.71
CA LEU A 427 -6.09 21.58 36.47
C LEU A 427 -5.94 20.69 35.23
N ILE A 428 -5.26 19.55 35.32
CA ILE A 428 -5.21 18.55 34.25
C ILE A 428 -6.50 17.73 34.28
N ARG A 429 -7.45 18.12 33.43
CA ARG A 429 -8.77 17.51 33.28
C ARG A 429 -9.38 17.88 31.94
N GLN A 430 -10.32 17.06 31.48
CA GLN A 430 -11.08 17.28 30.24
C GLN A 430 -10.13 17.50 29.04
N LEU A 431 -9.17 16.60 28.85
CA LEU A 431 -8.21 16.64 27.75
C LEU A 431 -8.67 15.74 26.61
N ASP A 432 -8.73 16.31 25.41
CA ASP A 432 -8.84 15.59 24.15
C ASP A 432 -7.44 15.37 23.58
N ILE A 433 -7.06 14.11 23.43
CA ILE A 433 -5.76 13.70 22.91
C ILE A 433 -5.99 13.21 21.51
N THR A 434 -5.41 13.90 20.54
CA THR A 434 -5.63 13.64 19.11
C THR A 434 -4.31 13.49 18.38
N ALA A 435 -4.29 12.69 17.32
CA ALA A 435 -3.12 12.48 16.48
C ALA A 435 -3.54 12.31 15.01
N GLY A 436 -2.67 12.65 14.06
CA GLY A 436 -3.04 12.61 12.65
C GLY A 436 -2.04 13.27 11.69
N PRO A 437 -2.33 13.23 10.38
CA PRO A 437 -1.41 13.66 9.33
C PRO A 437 -1.19 15.18 9.25
N SER A 438 -2.14 16.00 9.72
CA SER A 438 -2.07 17.47 9.66
C SER A 438 -2.89 18.15 10.75
N HIS A 439 -2.74 19.47 10.92
CA HIS A 439 -3.46 20.27 11.93
C HIS A 439 -4.99 20.23 11.83
N ASN A 440 -5.50 19.96 10.62
CA ASN A 440 -6.92 19.93 10.30
C ASN A 440 -7.48 18.51 10.17
N GLN A 441 -6.61 17.50 10.19
CA GLN A 441 -6.96 16.08 10.09
C GLN A 441 -6.41 15.38 11.32
N MET A 442 -7.15 15.49 12.42
CA MET A 442 -6.78 14.92 13.72
C MET A 442 -7.82 13.87 14.11
N THR A 443 -7.37 12.68 14.47
CA THR A 443 -8.21 11.59 14.99
C THR A 443 -8.03 11.52 16.50
N ARG A 444 -9.14 11.34 17.24
CA ARG A 444 -9.09 11.18 18.69
C ARG A 444 -8.39 9.87 19.06
N CYS A 445 -7.25 9.98 19.73
CA CYS A 445 -6.54 8.88 20.37
C CYS A 445 -7.23 8.49 21.67
N ASN A 446 -7.47 9.46 22.54
CA ASN A 446 -8.07 9.22 23.84
C ASN A 446 -8.72 10.49 24.41
N PHE A 447 -9.55 10.33 25.42
CA PHE A 447 -10.16 11.44 26.15
C PHE A 447 -10.01 11.25 27.65
N TYR A 448 -9.38 12.23 28.31
CA TYR A 448 -9.15 12.20 29.74
C TYR A 448 -10.11 13.13 30.47
N LYS A 449 -11.03 12.56 31.25
CA LYS A 449 -11.99 13.33 32.04
C LYS A 449 -11.33 14.11 33.19
N GLY A 450 -10.34 13.52 33.87
CA GLY A 450 -9.68 14.08 35.06
C GLY A 450 -10.58 14.22 36.29
N PRO A 451 -10.14 14.96 37.33
CA PRO A 451 -8.82 15.61 37.43
C PRO A 451 -7.67 14.66 37.80
N ALA A 452 -6.46 15.03 37.38
CA ALA A 452 -5.23 14.36 37.81
C ALA A 452 -4.79 14.85 39.20
N ARG A 453 -3.89 14.09 39.84
CA ARG A 453 -3.15 14.51 41.02
C ARG A 453 -1.81 15.13 40.62
N THR A 454 -1.29 15.99 41.48
CA THR A 454 0.04 16.57 41.30
C THR A 454 1.07 15.45 41.27
N GLY A 455 1.93 15.44 40.24
CA GLY A 455 2.96 14.42 40.01
C GLY A 455 2.49 13.15 39.29
N ASP A 456 1.24 13.07 38.85
CA ASP A 456 0.74 11.90 38.11
C ASP A 456 1.50 11.68 36.80
N HIS A 457 1.66 10.41 36.45
CA HIS A 457 2.07 9.96 35.12
C HIS A 457 0.87 9.28 34.47
N LEU A 458 0.33 9.94 33.44
CA LEU A 458 -0.86 9.48 32.74
C LEU A 458 -0.44 8.83 31.42
N VAL A 459 -0.91 7.61 31.18
CA VAL A 459 -0.60 6.84 29.98
C VAL A 459 -1.87 6.60 29.20
N PHE A 460 -1.88 6.99 27.93
CA PHE A 460 -3.03 6.90 27.04
C PHE A 460 -2.69 6.04 25.83
N GLU A 461 -3.36 4.90 25.72
CA GLU A 461 -3.28 4.08 24.52
C GLU A 461 -4.18 4.64 23.41
N CYS A 462 -3.65 4.69 22.19
CA CYS A 462 -4.42 4.92 20.98
C CYS A 462 -4.88 3.57 20.42
N SER A 463 -6.19 3.34 20.40
CA SER A 463 -6.80 2.13 19.84
C SER A 463 -7.98 2.51 18.93
N PRO A 464 -7.88 2.30 17.60
CA PRO A 464 -6.75 1.69 16.89
C PRO A 464 -5.47 2.55 16.90
N ILE A 465 -4.33 1.95 16.53
CA ILE A 465 -3.06 2.68 16.33
C ILE A 465 -3.29 3.79 15.31
N ILE A 466 -2.79 4.99 15.60
CA ILE A 466 -2.98 6.16 14.72
C ILE A 466 -1.70 6.40 13.93
N TYR A 467 -1.81 6.40 12.60
CA TYR A 467 -0.72 6.85 11.74
C TYR A 467 -0.78 8.38 11.62
N GLY A 468 0.23 9.07 12.12
CA GLY A 468 0.21 10.52 12.21
C GLY A 468 1.57 11.16 12.37
N ARG A 469 1.63 12.45 12.01
CA ARG A 469 2.81 13.31 12.17
C ARG A 469 2.64 14.32 13.30
N TYR A 470 1.40 14.68 13.62
CA TYR A 470 1.08 15.63 14.67
C TYR A 470 0.38 14.93 15.83
N VAL A 471 0.70 15.34 17.06
CA VAL A 471 -0.05 14.96 18.28
C VAL A 471 -0.44 16.24 19.00
N ARG A 472 -1.73 16.35 19.35
CA ARG A 472 -2.30 17.50 20.04
C ARG A 472 -2.99 17.07 21.33
N ILE A 473 -2.64 17.74 22.42
CA ILE A 473 -3.35 17.68 23.70
C ILE A 473 -4.14 18.98 23.82
N GLN A 474 -5.45 18.87 23.74
CA GLN A 474 -6.35 20.00 23.76
C GLN A 474 -7.25 19.93 24.98
N LYS A 475 -7.40 21.06 25.66
CA LYS A 475 -8.31 21.18 26.79
C LYS A 475 -9.70 21.58 26.30
N MET A 476 -10.70 20.84 26.74
CA MET A 476 -12.09 21.00 26.31
C MET A 476 -12.92 21.90 27.25
N VAL A 477 -12.27 22.57 28.22
CA VAL A 477 -12.90 23.52 29.14
C VAL A 477 -12.19 24.87 29.04
N TYR A 478 -12.97 25.93 28.87
CA TYR A 478 -12.50 27.27 28.55
C TYR A 478 -11.93 28.09 29.74
N THR A 479 -12.01 27.58 30.96
CA THR A 479 -11.78 28.39 32.18
C THR A 479 -10.52 28.02 32.97
N SER A 480 -9.55 27.34 32.35
CA SER A 480 -8.26 27.08 33.03
C SER A 480 -7.13 26.79 32.08
N ASN A 481 -5.94 27.30 32.41
CA ASN A 481 -4.66 27.02 31.74
C ASN A 481 -4.37 25.51 31.53
N LEU A 482 -3.50 25.22 30.56
CA LEU A 482 -2.91 23.92 30.32
C LEU A 482 -1.42 24.00 30.64
N ALA A 483 -0.95 23.22 31.61
CA ALA A 483 0.45 23.17 32.01
C ALA A 483 0.95 21.73 32.04
N LEU A 484 1.86 21.38 31.13
CA LEU A 484 2.35 20.01 30.94
C LEU A 484 3.83 19.96 31.31
N LEU A 485 4.20 19.04 32.22
CA LEU A 485 5.59 18.85 32.65
C LEU A 485 6.40 18.21 31.53
N GLU A 486 5.93 17.08 31.02
CA GLU A 486 6.55 16.36 29.91
C GLU A 486 5.46 15.57 29.17
N VAL A 487 5.61 15.43 27.86
CA VAL A 487 4.74 14.68 26.97
C VAL A 487 5.60 13.76 26.14
N LYS A 488 5.26 12.48 26.19
CA LYS A 488 5.92 11.42 25.43
C LYS A 488 4.96 10.86 24.39
N VAL A 489 5.45 10.64 23.18
CA VAL A 489 4.73 9.97 22.10
C VAL A 489 5.46 8.70 21.75
N MET A 490 4.86 7.57 22.12
CA MET A 490 5.39 6.25 21.89
C MET A 490 4.86 5.68 20.57
N ALA A 491 5.77 5.46 19.62
CA ALA A 491 5.48 4.87 18.32
C ALA A 491 5.99 3.43 18.25
N VAL A 492 5.30 2.58 17.48
CA VAL A 492 5.77 1.22 17.17
C VAL A 492 6.89 1.30 16.14
N VAL A 493 8.06 0.76 16.48
CA VAL A 493 9.17 0.58 15.56
C VAL A 493 9.68 -0.85 15.63
N ASP A 494 10.11 -1.39 14.49
CA ASP A 494 10.70 -2.72 14.40
C ASP A 494 12.21 -2.61 14.70
N ARG A 495 12.67 -3.30 15.75
CA ARG A 495 14.10 -3.29 16.13
C ARG A 495 14.68 -4.69 16.00
N ALA A 496 15.78 -4.81 15.27
CA ALA A 496 16.51 -6.06 15.15
C ALA A 496 17.06 -6.49 16.52
N VAL A 497 16.88 -7.77 16.87
CA VAL A 497 17.53 -8.38 18.03
C VAL A 497 18.97 -8.69 17.63
N GLY A 498 19.93 -7.97 18.22
CA GLY A 498 21.37 -8.18 18.04
C GLY A 498 21.91 -9.28 18.93
#